data_AF-A0A7K4BHH5-F1
#
_entry.id   AF-A0A7K4BHH5-F1
#
_cell.length_a   1.000
_cell.length_b   1.000
_cell.length_c   1.000
_cell.angle_alpha   90.00
_cell.angle_beta   90.00
_cell.angle_gamma   90.00
#
_symmetry.space_group_name_H-M   'P 1'
#
loop_
_entity.id
_entity.type
_entity.pdbx_description
1 polymer ?
#
loop_
_entity_poly.entity_id
_entity_poly.type
_entity_poly.pdbx_seq_one_letter_code
_entity_poly.pdbx_strand_id
1 'polypeptide(L)'
;MRSGSMELKIGDIADLTGIPERDIRALIQTYKSLFTYRTIGPVRIFPERAVQIVREIVDLSEGGLTTGEIIEAIRSGGAPASPEEADRPGVTMIEFRVMQETLARQERRIAHLTAELAREREEIDQLRQAIDDLQEQLSVVAEWVDYFDLQMDEVTLPASERIRRWLG
;
A
#
# COMPACT_ATOMS: atom_id res chain seq x y z
N MET A 1 -4.03 -2.31 0.06
CA MET A 1 -2.70 -2.72 -0.45
C MET A 1 -1.65 -1.83 0.18
N ARG A 2 -0.50 -2.42 0.54
CA ARG A 2 0.56 -1.80 1.34
C ARG A 2 1.04 -0.49 0.69
N SER A 3 0.99 0.63 1.41
CA SER A 3 1.82 1.81 1.08
C SER A 3 3.27 1.39 1.19
N GLY A 4 3.82 0.84 0.11
CA GLY A 4 5.26 0.76 -0.05
C GLY A 4 5.77 2.18 -0.03
N SER A 5 6.56 2.53 0.98
CA SER A 5 7.25 3.82 1.03
C SER A 5 8.06 3.97 -0.25
N MET A 6 7.57 4.79 -1.19
CA MET A 6 8.26 5.01 -2.45
C MET A 6 9.57 5.72 -2.13
N GLU A 7 10.66 5.02 -2.42
CA GLU A 7 12.01 5.45 -2.11
C GLU A 7 12.60 6.14 -3.33
N LEU A 8 12.87 7.43 -3.19
CA LEU A 8 13.21 8.32 -4.28
C LEU A 8 14.68 8.71 -4.21
N LYS A 9 15.35 8.69 -5.36
CA LYS A 9 16.65 9.35 -5.56
C LYS A 9 16.42 10.83 -5.85
N ILE A 10 17.49 11.61 -5.81
CA ILE A 10 17.45 13.04 -6.18
C ILE A 10 16.93 13.24 -7.61
N GLY A 11 17.31 12.37 -8.55
CA GLY A 11 16.79 12.41 -9.92
C GLY A 11 15.27 12.20 -9.99
N ASP A 12 14.75 11.24 -9.21
CA ASP A 12 13.30 11.01 -9.16
C ASP A 12 12.55 12.22 -8.58
N ILE A 13 13.13 12.89 -7.57
CA ILE A 13 12.58 14.15 -7.04
C ILE A 13 12.63 15.26 -8.10
N ALA A 14 13.71 15.33 -8.89
CA ALA A 14 13.86 16.28 -9.99
C ALA A 14 12.75 16.11 -11.04
N ASP A 15 12.54 14.88 -11.48
CA ASP A 15 11.52 14.55 -12.46
C ASP A 15 10.10 14.87 -11.94
N LEU A 16 9.83 14.59 -10.66
CA LEU A 16 8.51 14.83 -10.05
C LEU A 16 8.23 16.30 -9.70
N THR A 17 9.26 17.11 -9.48
CA THR A 17 9.12 18.53 -9.13
C THR A 17 9.35 19.46 -10.32
N GLY A 18 9.97 18.99 -11.40
CA GLY A 18 10.41 19.82 -12.52
C GLY A 18 11.62 20.70 -12.20
N ILE A 19 12.26 20.51 -11.05
CA ILE A 19 13.42 21.30 -10.59
C ILE A 19 14.70 20.53 -10.93
N PRO A 20 15.75 21.17 -11.48
CA PRO A 20 16.98 20.47 -11.82
C PRO A 20 17.67 19.89 -10.58
N GLU A 21 18.29 18.71 -10.72
CA GLU A 21 18.94 17.99 -9.62
C GLU A 21 19.95 18.83 -8.83
N ARG A 22 20.66 19.73 -9.52
CA ARG A 22 21.64 20.64 -8.91
C ARG A 22 20.96 21.52 -7.85
N ASP A 23 19.79 22.04 -8.17
CA ASP A 23 19.07 22.99 -7.33
C ASP A 23 18.38 22.23 -6.18
N ILE A 24 17.86 21.02 -6.43
CA ILE A 24 17.41 20.12 -5.35
C ILE A 24 18.55 19.80 -4.37
N ARG A 25 19.76 19.53 -4.88
CA ARG A 25 20.93 19.28 -4.03
C ARG A 25 21.26 20.51 -3.18
N ALA A 26 21.14 21.72 -3.73
CA ALA A 26 21.32 22.96 -2.98
C ALA A 26 20.24 23.12 -1.91
N LEU A 27 18.96 22.90 -2.24
CA LEU A 27 17.85 22.98 -1.28
C LEU A 27 18.03 21.98 -0.13
N ILE A 28 18.36 20.73 -0.42
CA ILE A 28 18.61 19.71 0.62
C ILE A 28 19.81 20.11 1.50
N GLN A 29 20.82 20.77 0.96
CA GLN A 29 21.98 21.24 1.73
C GLN A 29 21.67 22.44 2.61
N THR A 30 20.85 23.38 2.12
CA THR A 30 20.42 24.57 2.86
C THR A 30 19.43 24.20 3.96
N TYR A 31 18.48 23.31 3.65
CA TYR A 31 17.37 22.94 4.52
C TYR A 31 17.52 21.54 5.11
N LYS A 32 18.75 21.10 5.42
CA LYS A 32 19.07 19.73 5.89
C LYS A 32 18.14 19.21 6.99
N SER A 33 17.73 20.07 7.91
CA SER A 33 16.88 19.69 9.05
C SER A 33 15.46 19.26 8.66
N LEU A 34 15.00 19.60 7.44
CA LEU A 34 13.69 19.22 6.93
C LEU A 34 13.71 17.86 6.23
N PHE A 35 14.88 17.42 5.74
CA PHE A 35 14.98 16.20 4.94
C PHE A 35 15.45 15.01 5.76
N THR A 36 14.61 13.98 5.80
CA THR A 36 15.03 12.64 6.25
C THR A 36 15.48 11.83 5.04
N TYR A 37 16.60 11.12 5.15
CA TYR A 37 17.09 10.23 4.10
C TYR A 37 17.83 9.04 4.70
N ARG A 38 17.91 7.97 3.92
CA ARG A 38 18.82 6.85 4.17
C ARG A 38 19.86 6.79 3.06
N THR A 39 21.03 6.26 3.37
CA THR A 39 22.11 6.14 2.39
C THR A 39 22.28 4.67 2.01
N ILE A 40 22.23 4.38 0.72
CA ILE A 40 22.51 3.06 0.15
C ILE A 40 23.74 3.21 -0.76
N GLY A 41 24.90 2.78 -0.28
CA GLY A 41 26.17 3.01 -0.96
C GLY A 41 26.47 4.52 -1.12
N PRO A 42 26.78 5.02 -2.34
CA PRO A 42 27.01 6.44 -2.58
C PRO A 42 25.71 7.25 -2.77
N VAL A 43 24.54 6.60 -2.78
CA VAL A 43 23.27 7.23 -3.16
C VAL A 43 22.41 7.50 -1.92
N ARG A 44 21.89 8.73 -1.83
CA ARG A 44 20.87 9.10 -0.83
C ARG A 44 19.49 8.79 -1.36
N ILE A 45 18.70 8.14 -0.51
CA ILE A 45 17.34 7.70 -0.78
C ILE A 45 16.40 8.42 0.19
N PHE A 46 15.40 9.07 -0.39
CA PHE A 46 14.46 9.95 0.30
C PHE A 46 13.06 9.32 0.30
N PRO A 47 12.25 9.57 1.34
CA PRO A 47 10.84 9.23 1.30
C PRO A 47 10.09 10.16 0.34
N GLU A 48 8.93 9.72 -0.14
CA GLU A 48 8.02 10.52 -0.99
C GLU A 48 7.73 11.93 -0.44
N ARG A 49 7.66 12.08 0.89
CA ARG A 49 7.49 13.38 1.57
C ARG A 49 8.56 14.41 1.18
N ALA A 50 9.76 13.99 0.76
CA ALA A 50 10.79 14.92 0.29
C ALA A 50 10.34 15.75 -0.93
N VAL A 51 9.50 15.19 -1.80
CA VAL A 51 8.93 15.91 -2.96
C VAL A 51 8.03 17.06 -2.49
N GLN A 52 7.20 16.82 -1.47
CA GLN A 52 6.33 17.84 -0.88
C GLN A 52 7.15 18.97 -0.25
N ILE A 53 8.17 18.61 0.55
CA ILE A 53 9.05 19.59 1.20
C ILE A 53 9.77 20.47 0.16
N VAL A 54 10.26 19.89 -0.94
CA VAL A 54 10.90 20.67 -2.01
C VAL A 54 9.92 21.68 -2.64
N ARG A 55 8.68 21.27 -2.91
CA ARG A 55 7.66 22.18 -3.47
C ARG A 55 7.33 23.31 -2.50
N GLU A 56 7.10 22.99 -1.22
CA GLU A 56 6.82 23.98 -0.17
C GLU A 56 7.97 24.99 0.00
N ILE A 57 9.23 24.53 -0.07
CA ILE A 57 10.38 25.44 0.02
C ILE A 57 10.38 26.42 -1.17
N VAL A 58 10.11 25.96 -2.39
CA VAL A 58 10.08 26.82 -3.58
C VAL A 58 8.97 27.85 -3.46
N ASP A 59 7.75 27.40 -3.14
CA ASP A 59 6.59 28.28 -2.98
C ASP A 59 6.83 29.35 -1.91
N LEU A 60 7.44 28.98 -0.78
CA LEU A 60 7.75 29.92 0.31
C LEU A 60 8.95 30.83 -0.01
N SER A 61 9.89 30.36 -0.82
CA SER A 61 11.05 31.16 -1.25
C SER A 61 10.65 32.27 -2.23
N GLU A 62 9.59 32.07 -3.02
CA GLU A 62 9.02 33.13 -3.86
C GLU A 62 8.43 34.29 -3.05
N GLY A 63 8.01 34.03 -1.81
CA GLY A 63 7.49 35.03 -0.87
C GLY A 63 8.55 35.88 -0.16
N GLY A 64 9.84 35.71 -0.46
CA GLY A 64 10.93 36.48 0.16
C GLY A 64 11.22 36.12 1.63
N LEU A 65 10.72 34.98 2.10
CA LEU A 65 10.93 34.50 3.47
C LEU A 65 12.39 34.09 3.70
N THR A 66 12.87 34.29 4.93
CA THR A 66 14.21 33.86 5.32
C THR A 66 14.26 32.34 5.51
N THR A 67 15.45 31.75 5.41
CA THR A 67 15.67 30.31 5.60
C THR A 67 15.07 29.79 6.91
N GLY A 68 15.14 30.57 7.99
CA GLY A 68 14.59 30.18 9.29
C GLY A 68 13.07 30.15 9.33
N GLU A 69 12.42 31.13 8.71
CA GLU A 69 10.94 31.21 8.63
C GLU A 69 10.37 30.08 7.78
N ILE A 70 11.04 29.75 6.67
CA ILE A 70 10.66 28.62 5.81
C ILE A 70 10.76 27.29 6.58
N ILE A 71 11.82 27.11 7.38
CA ILE A 71 11.99 25.90 8.21
C ILE A 71 10.87 25.76 9.22
N GLU A 72 10.54 26.83 9.94
CA GLU A 72 9.47 26.80 10.93
C GLU A 72 8.10 26.59 10.29
N ALA A 73 7.82 27.25 9.16
CA ALA A 73 6.60 27.07 8.38
C ALA A 73 6.34 25.62 7.96
N ILE A 74 7.40 24.93 7.52
CA ILE A 74 7.29 23.54 7.06
C ILE A 74 7.17 22.59 8.25
N ARG A 75 7.82 22.86 9.39
CA ARG A 75 7.67 22.07 10.62
C ARG A 75 6.30 22.25 11.29
N SER A 76 5.75 23.46 11.25
CA SER A 76 4.45 23.77 11.83
C SER A 76 3.27 23.27 10.98
N GLY A 77 3.54 22.74 9.79
CA GLY A 77 2.51 22.19 8.90
C GLY A 77 1.83 23.24 8.00
N GLY A 78 2.48 24.37 7.75
CA GLY A 78 2.03 25.39 6.80
C GLY A 78 2.04 26.81 7.37
N ALA A 79 2.88 27.66 6.75
CA ALA A 79 3.04 29.12 6.85
C ALA A 79 3.34 29.76 8.23
N PRO A 80 4.37 30.63 8.35
CA PRO A 80 4.46 31.54 9.46
C PRO A 80 3.41 32.63 9.28
N ALA A 81 2.62 32.88 10.32
CA ALA A 81 1.75 34.05 10.37
C ALA A 81 2.62 35.32 10.26
N SER A 82 2.61 35.95 9.08
CA SER A 82 3.04 37.34 8.97
C SER A 82 2.04 38.19 9.78
N PRO A 83 2.48 39.15 10.62
CA PRO A 83 1.58 39.94 11.47
C PRO A 83 0.68 40.94 10.72
N GLU A 84 0.56 40.87 9.40
CA GLU A 84 -0.01 41.93 8.58
C GLU A 84 -1.09 41.45 7.60
N GLU A 85 -2.01 40.59 8.06
CA GLU A 85 -3.27 40.36 7.35
C GLU A 85 -4.38 39.94 8.34
N ALA A 86 -4.74 40.87 9.21
CA ALA A 86 -6.05 40.89 9.85
C ALA A 86 -7.12 41.33 8.83
N ASP A 87 -7.33 40.54 7.77
CA ASP A 87 -8.55 40.58 6.95
C ASP A 87 -8.64 39.34 6.04
N ARG A 88 -9.16 38.21 6.56
CA ARG A 88 -9.67 37.15 5.70
C ARG A 88 -11.19 37.09 5.83
N PRO A 89 -11.95 37.61 4.86
CA PRO A 89 -13.36 37.29 4.76
C PRO A 89 -13.48 35.86 4.21
N GLY A 90 -14.02 34.97 5.05
CA GLY A 90 -14.83 33.79 4.68
C GLY A 90 -14.30 32.82 3.62
N VAL A 91 -14.22 31.53 3.98
CA VAL A 91 -14.45 30.47 3.00
C VAL A 91 -15.69 30.86 2.21
N THR A 92 -15.51 31.12 0.92
CA THR A 92 -16.65 31.58 0.12
C THR A 92 -17.67 30.44 0.08
N MET A 93 -18.97 30.76 0.13
CA MET A 93 -20.05 29.75 0.09
C MET A 93 -19.92 28.79 -1.12
N ILE A 94 -19.21 29.23 -2.16
CA ILE A 94 -18.85 28.45 -3.35
C ILE A 94 -17.80 27.38 -3.02
N GLU A 95 -16.70 27.71 -2.33
CA GLU A 95 -15.67 26.74 -1.90
C GLU A 95 -16.22 25.69 -0.94
N PHE A 96 -17.07 26.10 0.01
CA PHE A 96 -17.73 25.15 0.90
C PHE A 96 -18.63 24.18 0.13
N ARG A 97 -19.37 24.66 -0.88
CA ARG A 97 -20.24 23.82 -1.71
C ARG A 97 -19.45 22.85 -2.57
N VAL A 98 -18.32 23.29 -3.14
CA VAL A 98 -17.40 22.42 -3.88
C VAL A 98 -16.83 21.34 -2.97
N MET A 99 -16.42 21.69 -1.74
CA MET A 99 -15.95 20.72 -0.75
C MET A 99 -17.03 19.73 -0.33
N GLN A 100 -18.28 20.16 -0.14
CA GLN A 100 -19.39 19.26 0.15
C GLN A 100 -19.68 18.32 -1.02
N GLU A 101 -19.55 18.79 -2.26
CA GLU A 101 -19.74 17.96 -3.44
C GLU A 101 -18.64 16.91 -3.60
N THR A 102 -17.38 17.28 -3.32
CA THR A 102 -16.26 16.34 -3.34
C THR A 102 -16.38 15.30 -2.24
N LEU A 103 -16.77 15.70 -1.02
CA LEU A 103 -17.07 14.78 0.08
C LEU A 103 -18.20 13.82 -0.29
N ALA A 104 -19.32 14.32 -0.82
CA ALA A 104 -20.43 13.47 -1.26
C ALA A 104 -20.00 12.51 -2.39
N ARG A 105 -19.08 12.91 -3.27
CA ARG A 105 -18.52 12.02 -4.31
C ARG A 105 -17.64 10.94 -3.69
N GLN A 106 -16.82 11.30 -2.71
CA GLN A 106 -15.97 10.35 -1.98
C GLN A 106 -16.79 9.36 -1.17
N GLU A 107 -17.82 9.80 -0.46
CA GLU A 107 -18.74 8.92 0.28
C GLU A 107 -19.42 7.91 -0.64
N ARG A 108 -19.91 8.35 -1.81
CA ARG A 108 -20.46 7.42 -2.82
C ARG A 108 -19.42 6.43 -3.32
N ARG A 109 -18.18 6.88 -3.55
CA ARG A 109 -17.09 6.00 -3.98
C ARG A 109 -16.72 4.99 -2.90
N ILE A 110 -16.69 5.39 -1.64
CA ILE A 110 -16.44 4.51 -0.48
C ILE A 110 -17.57 3.49 -0.37
N ALA A 111 -18.83 3.91 -0.44
CA ALA A 111 -19.97 3.00 -0.36
C ALA A 111 -19.93 1.95 -1.47
N HIS A 112 -19.62 2.37 -2.70
CA HIS A 112 -19.48 1.46 -3.84
C HIS A 112 -18.33 0.46 -3.65
N LEU A 113 -17.13 0.92 -3.29
CA LEU A 113 -15.98 0.04 -3.03
C LEU A 113 -16.24 -0.92 -1.87
N THR A 114 -16.98 -0.49 -0.85
CA THR A 114 -17.36 -1.34 0.29
C THR A 114 -18.32 -2.44 -0.15
N ALA A 115 -19.27 -2.12 -1.03
CA ALA A 115 -20.18 -3.10 -1.60
C ALA A 115 -19.46 -4.11 -2.51
N GLU A 116 -18.50 -3.66 -3.33
CA GLU A 116 -17.65 -4.54 -4.14
C GLU A 116 -16.83 -5.48 -3.27
N LEU A 117 -16.15 -4.97 -2.23
CA LEU A 117 -15.40 -5.80 -1.30
C LEU A 117 -16.27 -6.82 -0.55
N ALA A 118 -17.50 -6.45 -0.19
CA ALA A 118 -18.42 -7.39 0.44
C ALA A 118 -18.80 -8.53 -0.52
N ARG A 119 -19.07 -8.20 -1.79
CA ARG A 119 -19.36 -9.19 -2.82
C ARG A 119 -18.18 -10.12 -3.09
N GLU A 120 -16.97 -9.57 -3.25
CA GLU A 120 -15.75 -10.37 -3.45
C GLU A 120 -15.50 -11.33 -2.28
N ARG A 121 -15.75 -10.87 -1.04
CA ARG A 121 -15.63 -11.74 0.15
C ARG A 121 -16.61 -12.89 0.10
N GLU A 122 -17.85 -12.63 -0.29
CA GLU A 122 -18.87 -13.67 -0.41
C GLU A 122 -18.53 -14.67 -1.52
N GLU A 123 -17.99 -14.21 -2.64
CA GLU A 123 -17.49 -15.10 -3.70
C GLU A 123 -16.31 -15.96 -3.22
N ILE A 124 -15.38 -15.40 -2.44
CA ILE A 124 -14.28 -16.16 -1.82
C ILE A 124 -14.81 -17.22 -0.86
N ASP A 125 -15.79 -16.88 -0.04
CA ASP A 125 -16.36 -17.82 0.93
C ASP A 125 -17.12 -18.96 0.23
N GLN A 126 -17.86 -18.65 -0.85
CA GLN A 126 -18.49 -19.67 -1.69
C GLN A 126 -17.46 -20.61 -2.35
N LEU A 127 -16.36 -20.06 -2.88
CA LEU A 127 -15.30 -20.86 -3.49
C LEU A 127 -14.60 -21.75 -2.48
N ARG A 128 -14.34 -21.25 -1.26
CA ARG A 128 -13.77 -22.05 -0.18
C ARG A 128 -14.67 -23.22 0.17
N GLN A 129 -15.96 -22.96 0.33
CA GLN A 129 -16.92 -24.02 0.62
C GLN A 129 -16.99 -25.06 -0.50
N ALA A 130 -16.97 -24.64 -1.76
CA ALA A 130 -16.91 -25.57 -2.88
C ALA A 130 -15.62 -26.41 -2.91
N ILE A 131 -14.49 -25.84 -2.51
CA ILE A 131 -13.22 -26.58 -2.36
C ILE A 131 -13.34 -27.61 -1.24
N ASP A 132 -13.88 -27.23 -0.08
CA ASP A 132 -14.05 -28.12 1.06
C ASP A 132 -14.97 -29.30 0.70
N ASP A 133 -16.10 -29.03 0.03
CA ASP A 133 -17.03 -30.06 -0.44
C ASP A 133 -16.36 -31.03 -1.44
N LEU A 134 -15.54 -30.51 -2.35
CA LEU A 134 -14.79 -31.34 -3.30
C LEU A 134 -13.72 -32.18 -2.59
N GLN A 135 -13.04 -31.64 -1.57
CA GLN A 135 -12.08 -32.39 -0.77
C GLN A 135 -12.75 -33.53 0.00
N GLU A 136 -13.95 -33.30 0.53
CA GLU A 136 -14.75 -34.35 1.17
C GLU A 136 -15.08 -35.47 0.18
N GLN A 137 -15.51 -35.13 -1.05
CA GLN A 137 -15.76 -36.14 -2.09
C GLN A 137 -14.51 -36.93 -2.46
N LEU A 138 -13.36 -36.25 -2.58
CA LEU A 138 -12.08 -36.92 -2.86
C LEU A 138 -11.62 -37.82 -1.70
N SER A 139 -11.98 -37.51 -0.45
CA SER A 139 -11.67 -38.38 0.69
C SER A 139 -12.31 -39.75 0.56
N VAL A 140 -13.54 -39.81 0.05
CA VAL A 140 -14.22 -41.09 -0.23
C VAL A 140 -13.47 -41.86 -1.31
N VAL A 141 -13.05 -41.17 -2.39
CA VAL A 141 -12.24 -41.82 -3.45
C VAL A 141 -10.93 -42.37 -2.89
N ALA A 142 -10.25 -41.63 -2.01
CA ALA A 142 -9.03 -42.10 -1.35
C ALA A 142 -9.29 -43.35 -0.50
N GLU A 143 -10.38 -43.39 0.27
CA GLU A 143 -10.78 -44.58 1.04
C GLU A 143 -11.03 -45.79 0.13
N TRP A 144 -11.69 -45.60 -1.02
CA TRP A 144 -11.88 -46.66 -2.00
C TRP A 144 -10.56 -47.14 -2.61
N VAL A 145 -9.65 -46.22 -2.93
CA VAL A 145 -8.31 -46.57 -3.42
C VAL A 145 -7.57 -47.41 -2.39
N ASP A 146 -7.56 -46.99 -1.12
CA ASP A 146 -6.92 -47.73 -0.03
C ASP A 146 -7.55 -49.13 0.17
N TYR A 147 -8.88 -49.22 0.09
CA TYR A 147 -9.59 -50.50 0.14
C TYR A 147 -9.18 -51.43 -1.01
N PHE A 148 -9.11 -50.90 -2.23
CA PHE A 148 -8.74 -51.70 -3.40
C PHE A 148 -7.26 -52.08 -3.41
N ASP A 149 -6.36 -51.21 -2.97
CA ASP A 149 -4.94 -51.53 -2.83
C ASP A 149 -4.75 -52.69 -1.84
N LEU A 150 -5.47 -52.68 -0.71
CA LEU A 150 -5.44 -53.77 0.27
C LEU A 150 -5.96 -55.11 -0.34
N GLN A 151 -7.03 -55.07 -1.12
CA GLN A 151 -7.55 -56.25 -1.82
C GLN A 151 -6.59 -56.77 -2.90
N MET A 152 -5.91 -55.87 -3.61
CA MET A 152 -4.95 -56.23 -4.65
C MET A 152 -3.66 -56.81 -4.07
N ASP A 153 -3.20 -56.28 -2.94
CA ASP A 153 -2.08 -56.85 -2.18
C ASP A 153 -2.37 -58.29 -1.72
N GLU A 154 -3.61 -58.59 -1.33
CA GLU A 154 -4.01 -59.97 -0.98
C GLU A 154 -3.99 -60.94 -2.18
N VAL A 155 -4.38 -60.47 -3.37
CA VAL A 155 -4.43 -61.28 -4.60
C VAL A 155 -3.05 -61.46 -5.22
N THR A 156 -2.15 -60.49 -5.08
CA THR A 156 -0.79 -60.52 -5.63
C THR A 156 0.19 -61.35 -4.80
N LEU A 157 -0.16 -61.75 -3.56
CA LEU A 157 0.65 -62.66 -2.76
C LEU A 157 0.82 -64.04 -3.44
N PRO A 158 2.05 -64.59 -3.48
CA PRO A 158 2.30 -65.92 -4.02
C PRO A 158 1.50 -66.98 -3.27
N ALA A 159 0.97 -67.98 -3.99
CA ALA A 159 0.02 -68.96 -3.46
C ALA A 159 0.52 -69.70 -2.19
N SER A 160 1.84 -69.86 -2.04
CA SER A 160 2.49 -70.44 -0.87
C SER A 160 2.33 -69.62 0.41
N GLU A 161 2.28 -68.29 0.33
CA GLU A 161 2.08 -67.40 1.49
C GLU A 161 0.61 -67.33 1.89
N ARG A 162 -0.31 -67.38 0.92
CA ARG A 162 -1.76 -67.51 1.19
C ARG A 162 -2.09 -68.79 1.98
N ILE A 163 -1.48 -69.92 1.63
CA ILE A 163 -1.69 -71.20 2.31
C ILE A 163 -1.09 -71.19 3.73
N ARG A 164 0.08 -70.55 3.92
CA ARG A 164 0.71 -70.42 5.25
C ARG A 164 -0.14 -69.58 6.21
N ARG A 165 -0.80 -68.53 5.72
CA ARG A 165 -1.63 -67.62 6.54
C ARG A 165 -3.01 -68.20 6.88
N TRP A 166 -3.49 -69.20 6.13
CA TRP A 166 -4.77 -69.87 6.37
C TRP A 166 -4.66 -71.09 7.29
N LEU A 167 -3.45 -71.65 7.45
CA LEU A 167 -3.17 -72.85 8.25
C LEU A 167 -2.45 -72.58 9.58
N GLY A 168 -2.12 -71.32 9.88
CA GLY A 168 -1.59 -70.88 11.19
C GLY A 168 -2.59 -69.95 11.86
#